data_AF-A0A1P8YBZ3-F1
#
_entry.id   AF-A0A1P8YBZ3-F1
#
_cell.length_a   1.000
_cell.length_b   1.000
_cell.length_c   1.000
_cell.angle_alpha   90.00
_cell.angle_beta   90.00
_cell.angle_gamma   90.00
#
_symmetry.space_group_name_H-M   'P 1'
#
loop_
_entity.id
_entity.type
_entity.pdbx_description
1 polymer ?
#
loop_
_entity_poly.entity_id
_entity_poly.type
_entity_poly.pdbx_seq_one_letter_code
_entity_poly.pdbx_strand_id
1 'polypeptide(L)'
;MAAIGTGAVAAGARVLVGRQGAIAGTEGTVPVGVAAVLRASQVQLALIALSSADLLLTRVVLDESQAGQYALGAVATKAAFWLPAAVGVVLYPRMASPTHSARAVRSALGVLVGLGAVTVAGVALVAPLAPLLVGQAYAPVQGLLWLFALDGACLAVLQGALLSAIARERTRLALAAWAALAVEVVLILAFASTIEQLISIAVGTAALAAAVVSVAALRGAAGAPES
;
A
#
# COMPACT_ATOMS: atom_id res chain seq x y z
N MET A 1 10.59 26.10 6.54
CA MET A 1 9.54 25.70 7.51
C MET A 1 9.35 24.17 7.50
N ALA A 2 10.40 23.38 7.73
CA ALA A 2 10.33 21.91 7.64
C ALA A 2 11.18 21.16 8.69
N ALA A 3 11.80 21.88 9.64
CA ALA A 3 12.73 21.28 10.61
C ALA A 3 12.13 21.09 12.02
N ILE A 4 10.94 21.63 12.30
CA ILE A 4 10.34 21.63 13.65
C ILE A 4 9.44 20.40 13.87
N GLY A 5 9.01 19.72 12.81
CA GLY A 5 8.06 18.59 12.89
C GLY A 5 8.65 17.30 13.47
N THR A 6 9.95 17.05 13.28
CA THR A 6 10.57 15.75 13.61
C THR A 6 10.78 15.55 15.12
N GLY A 7 10.99 16.63 15.87
CA GLY A 7 11.24 16.57 17.32
C GLY A 7 9.99 16.28 18.16
N ALA A 8 8.83 16.83 17.76
CA ALA A 8 7.58 16.64 18.47
C ALA A 8 7.04 15.20 18.34
N VAL A 9 7.29 14.54 17.20
CA VAL A 9 6.90 13.13 16.98
C VAL A 9 7.75 12.19 17.85
N ALA A 10 9.05 12.45 18.00
CA ALA A 10 9.93 11.63 18.84
C ALA A 10 9.61 11.73 20.34
N ALA A 11 9.24 12.92 20.82
CA ALA A 11 8.84 13.13 22.21
C ALA A 11 7.44 12.57 22.50
N GLY A 12 6.49 12.77 21.58
CA GLY A 12 5.13 12.23 21.68
C GLY A 12 5.11 10.70 21.69
N ALA A 13 5.95 10.06 20.87
CA ALA A 13 6.10 8.60 20.85
C ALA A 13 6.63 8.04 22.17
N ARG A 14 7.59 8.71 22.83
CA ARG A 14 8.11 8.26 24.14
C ARG A 14 7.08 8.41 25.26
N VAL A 15 6.25 9.45 25.23
CA VAL A 15 5.23 9.68 26.26
C VAL A 15 4.04 8.73 26.10
N LEU A 16 3.64 8.41 24.86
CA LEU A 16 2.58 7.42 24.62
C LEU A 16 3.04 5.99 24.97
N VAL A 17 4.28 5.62 24.60
CA VAL A 17 4.87 4.31 24.94
C VAL A 17 5.11 4.19 26.44
N GLY A 18 5.52 5.28 27.11
CA GLY A 18 5.70 5.31 28.57
C GLY A 18 4.39 5.19 29.36
N ARG A 19 3.25 5.68 28.83
CA ARG A 19 1.95 5.56 29.50
C ARG A 19 1.27 4.21 29.28
N GLN A 20 1.51 3.55 28.14
CA GLN A 20 0.99 2.19 27.92
C GLN A 20 1.71 1.15 28.78
N GLY A 21 2.98 1.38 29.14
CA GLY A 21 3.74 0.52 30.06
C GLY A 21 3.30 0.58 31.53
N ALA A 22 2.56 1.60 31.96
CA ALA A 22 2.11 1.74 33.34
C ALA A 22 0.78 1.05 33.65
N ILE A 23 -0.02 0.72 32.62
CA ILE A 23 -1.31 0.00 32.78
C ILE A 23 -1.12 -1.53 32.61
N ALA A 24 -0.05 -1.97 31.93
CA ALA A 24 0.27 -3.37 31.70
C ALA A 24 1.24 -3.91 32.77
N GLY A 25 0.81 -3.92 34.03
CA GLY A 25 1.47 -4.74 35.03
C GLY A 25 1.21 -6.23 34.77
N THR A 26 2.27 -7.00 34.58
CA THR A 26 2.39 -8.48 34.74
C THR A 26 2.42 -9.41 33.51
N GLU A 27 2.58 -8.93 32.27
CA GLU A 27 2.90 -9.85 31.14
C GLU A 27 4.13 -9.39 30.35
N GLY A 28 5.06 -10.31 30.14
CA GLY A 28 6.45 -10.07 29.75
C GLY A 28 6.65 -9.14 28.55
N THR A 29 7.44 -8.09 28.76
CA THR A 29 7.85 -7.14 27.72
C THR A 29 8.86 -7.79 26.79
N VAL A 30 8.41 -8.30 25.64
CA VAL A 30 9.32 -8.63 24.53
C VAL A 30 9.89 -7.30 24.01
N PRO A 31 11.21 -7.03 24.14
CA PRO A 31 11.78 -5.79 23.64
C PRO A 31 11.67 -5.75 22.11
N VAL A 32 11.08 -4.69 21.56
CA VAL A 32 11.04 -4.45 20.11
C VAL A 32 12.47 -4.27 19.62
N GLY A 33 13.06 -5.33 19.08
CA GLY A 33 14.47 -5.34 18.68
C GLY A 33 14.75 -4.44 17.48
N VAL A 34 15.94 -3.84 17.44
CA VAL A 34 16.44 -3.01 16.31
C VAL A 34 16.25 -3.71 14.95
N ALA A 35 16.39 -5.03 14.91
CA ALA A 35 16.16 -5.84 13.72
C ALA A 35 14.70 -5.77 13.21
N ALA A 36 13.71 -5.68 14.09
CA ALA A 36 12.31 -5.53 13.71
C ALA A 36 12.07 -4.16 13.05
N VAL A 37 12.67 -3.11 13.62
CA VAL A 37 12.63 -1.74 13.05
C VAL A 37 13.27 -1.72 11.67
N LEU A 38 14.49 -2.27 11.52
CA LEU A 38 15.17 -2.32 10.23
C LEU A 38 14.38 -3.10 9.17
N ARG A 39 13.72 -4.20 9.54
CA ARG A 39 12.85 -4.96 8.64
C ARG A 39 11.63 -4.14 8.21
N ALA A 40 10.97 -3.48 9.15
CA ALA A 40 9.85 -2.61 8.84
C ALA A 40 10.26 -1.45 7.92
N SER A 41 11.41 -0.82 8.20
CA SER A 41 11.99 0.23 7.37
C SER A 41 12.33 -0.27 5.97
N GLN A 42 12.89 -1.47 5.83
CA GLN A 42 13.19 -2.08 4.52
C GLN A 42 11.94 -2.34 3.69
N VAL A 43 10.88 -2.85 4.32
CA VAL A 43 9.60 -3.08 3.64
C VAL A 43 8.95 -1.75 3.24
N GLN A 44 8.97 -0.76 4.14
CA GLN A 44 8.44 0.57 3.85
C GLN A 44 9.21 1.23 2.71
N LEU A 45 10.53 1.09 2.68
CA LEU A 45 11.39 1.58 1.61
C LEU A 45 11.04 0.90 0.27
N ALA A 46 10.91 -0.42 0.26
CA ALA A 46 10.54 -1.17 -0.93
C ALA A 46 9.15 -0.74 -1.46
N LEU A 47 8.18 -0.55 -0.58
CA LEU A 47 6.85 -0.06 -0.95
C LEU A 47 6.86 1.37 -1.50
N ILE A 48 7.63 2.27 -0.88
CA ILE A 48 7.78 3.64 -1.36
C ILE A 48 8.40 3.63 -2.75
N ALA A 49 9.47 2.84 -2.94
CA ALA A 49 10.14 2.67 -4.21
C ALA A 49 9.19 2.09 -5.26
N LEU A 50 8.46 1.02 -4.95
CA LEU A 50 7.46 0.40 -5.83
C LEU A 50 6.41 1.41 -6.28
N SER A 51 5.77 2.10 -5.32
CA SER A 51 4.69 3.08 -5.58
C SER A 51 5.15 4.40 -6.23
N SER A 52 6.44 4.51 -6.55
CA SER A 52 7.02 5.70 -7.16
C SER A 52 7.92 5.36 -8.36
N ALA A 53 8.22 4.07 -8.58
CA ALA A 53 9.11 3.61 -9.64
C ALA A 53 8.48 3.86 -11.00
N ASP A 54 7.19 3.58 -11.14
CA ASP A 54 6.38 3.87 -12.31
C ASP A 54 6.51 5.35 -12.76
N LEU A 55 6.36 6.29 -11.83
CA LEU A 55 6.51 7.73 -12.08
C LEU A 55 7.92 8.10 -12.52
N LEU A 56 8.95 7.53 -11.90
CA LEU A 56 10.34 7.77 -12.29
C LEU A 56 10.62 7.22 -13.68
N LEU A 57 10.09 6.04 -13.99
CA LEU A 57 10.29 5.37 -15.26
C LEU A 57 9.53 6.04 -16.41
N THR A 58 8.39 6.70 -16.14
CA THR A 58 7.67 7.47 -17.18
C THR A 58 8.57 8.50 -17.85
N ARG A 59 9.51 9.11 -17.11
CA ARG A 59 10.46 10.10 -17.66
C ARG A 59 11.54 9.48 -18.55
N VAL A 60 11.75 8.16 -18.44
CA VAL A 60 12.73 7.42 -19.22
C VAL A 60 12.11 6.82 -20.47
N VAL A 61 10.87 6.34 -20.37
CA VAL A 61 10.22 5.54 -21.42
C VAL A 61 9.13 6.28 -22.20
N LEU A 62 8.60 7.41 -21.68
CA LEU A 62 7.54 8.18 -22.31
C LEU A 62 7.99 9.61 -22.65
N ASP A 63 7.30 10.21 -23.63
CA ASP A 63 7.46 11.63 -23.96
C ASP A 63 6.96 12.54 -22.82
N GLU A 64 7.45 13.77 -22.77
CA GLU A 64 7.15 14.72 -21.68
C GLU A 64 5.65 14.98 -21.48
N SER A 65 4.88 15.05 -22.58
CA SER A 65 3.42 15.20 -22.54
C SER A 65 2.74 13.99 -21.89
N GLN A 66 3.16 12.78 -22.25
CA GLN A 66 2.61 11.53 -21.71
C GLN A 66 3.00 11.30 -20.25
N ALA A 67 4.23 11.65 -19.88
CA ALA A 67 4.69 11.62 -18.49
C ALA A 67 3.84 12.57 -17.61
N GLY A 68 3.51 13.76 -18.11
CA GLY A 68 2.60 14.69 -17.43
C GLY A 68 1.18 14.11 -17.25
N GLN A 69 0.64 13.47 -18.29
CA GLN A 69 -0.66 12.81 -18.24
C GLN A 69 -0.67 11.61 -17.27
N TYR A 70 0.38 10.79 -17.28
CA TYR A 70 0.53 9.70 -16.33
C TYR A 70 0.59 10.22 -14.88
N ALA A 71 1.28 11.34 -14.63
CA ALA A 71 1.35 11.95 -13.32
C ALA A 71 -0.03 12.35 -12.76
N LEU A 72 -0.96 12.81 -13.63
CA LEU A 72 -2.35 13.07 -13.24
C LEU A 72 -3.05 11.78 -12.78
N GLY A 73 -2.87 10.69 -13.52
CA GLY A 73 -3.36 9.37 -13.11
C GLY A 73 -2.75 8.88 -11.80
N ALA A 74 -1.44 9.08 -11.62
CA ALA A 74 -0.74 8.69 -10.39
C ALA A 74 -1.24 9.45 -9.14
N VAL A 75 -1.74 10.68 -9.28
CA VAL A 75 -2.43 11.36 -8.18
C VAL A 75 -3.70 10.60 -7.79
N ALA A 76 -4.48 10.12 -8.77
CA ALA A 76 -5.65 9.27 -8.50
C ALA A 76 -5.25 7.94 -7.85
N THR A 77 -4.14 7.32 -8.29
CA THR A 77 -3.55 6.15 -7.61
C THR A 77 -3.26 6.45 -6.15
N LYS A 78 -2.58 7.56 -5.83
CA LYS A 78 -2.27 7.94 -4.45
C LYS A 78 -3.55 8.17 -3.64
N ALA A 79 -4.57 8.81 -4.22
CA ALA A 79 -5.86 8.99 -3.54
C ALA A 79 -6.51 7.64 -3.21
N ALA A 80 -6.56 6.71 -4.17
CA ALA A 80 -7.09 5.37 -3.98
C ALA A 80 -6.27 4.55 -2.96
N PHE A 81 -4.95 4.70 -2.98
CA PHE A 81 -4.03 4.05 -2.04
C PHE A 81 -4.24 4.50 -0.59
N TRP A 82 -4.49 5.79 -0.36
CA TRP A 82 -4.71 6.33 0.99
C TRP A 82 -6.13 6.14 1.52
N LEU A 83 -7.11 5.87 0.65
CA LEU A 83 -8.52 5.72 1.02
C LEU A 83 -8.74 4.66 2.12
N PRO A 84 -8.14 3.46 2.07
CA PRO A 84 -8.32 2.46 3.12
C PRO A 84 -7.75 2.87 4.47
N ALA A 85 -6.61 3.58 4.48
CA ALA A 85 -6.05 4.13 5.70
C ALA A 85 -6.99 5.20 6.31
N ALA A 86 -7.56 6.07 5.47
CA ALA A 86 -8.51 7.09 5.90
C ALA A 86 -9.81 6.48 6.47
N VAL A 87 -10.39 5.49 5.77
CA VAL A 87 -11.59 4.79 6.22
C VAL A 87 -11.33 4.02 7.51
N GLY A 88 -10.16 3.38 7.64
CA GLY A 88 -9.77 2.66 8.86
C GLY A 88 -9.83 3.55 10.11
N VAL A 89 -9.32 4.79 10.02
CA VAL A 89 -9.35 5.78 11.12
C VAL A 89 -10.77 6.20 11.49
N VAL A 90 -11.68 6.33 10.51
CA VAL A 90 -13.08 6.71 10.76
C VAL A 90 -13.89 5.53 11.31
N LEU A 91 -13.56 4.29 10.92
CA LEU A 91 -14.27 3.07 11.34
C LEU A 91 -13.78 2.50 12.69
N TYR A 92 -12.68 3.05 13.24
CA TYR A 92 -12.09 2.66 14.54
C TYR A 92 -13.07 2.53 15.73
N PRO A 93 -14.19 3.28 15.83
CA PRO A 93 -15.14 3.13 16.94
C PRO A 93 -15.90 1.80 16.97
N ARG A 94 -15.87 1.00 15.89
CA ARG A 94 -16.73 -0.19 15.74
C ARG A 94 -16.03 -1.55 15.79
N MET A 95 -14.71 -1.59 15.94
CA MET A 95 -13.92 -2.85 15.97
C MET A 95 -13.29 -3.14 17.34
N ALA A 96 -13.97 -2.77 18.42
CA ALA A 96 -13.64 -3.25 19.76
C ALA A 96 -14.22 -4.67 19.95
N SER A 97 -13.53 -5.68 19.45
CA SER A 97 -13.67 -7.07 19.93
C SER A 97 -12.40 -7.88 19.65
N PRO A 98 -11.83 -8.55 20.66
CA PRO A 98 -10.60 -9.32 20.55
C PRO A 98 -10.85 -10.74 20.00
N THR A 99 -9.77 -11.34 19.49
CA THR A 99 -9.50 -12.79 19.32
C THR A 99 -9.61 -13.45 17.92
N HIS A 100 -8.59 -14.29 17.66
CA HIS A 100 -8.18 -15.05 16.46
C HIS A 100 -7.45 -14.28 15.34
N SER A 101 -6.12 -14.22 15.47
CA SER A 101 -5.16 -13.58 14.55
C SER A 101 -5.35 -13.94 13.06
N ALA A 102 -5.77 -15.17 12.73
CA ALA A 102 -6.03 -15.58 11.34
C ALA A 102 -7.33 -15.00 10.76
N ARG A 103 -8.40 -14.97 11.57
CA ARG A 103 -9.69 -14.42 11.16
C ARG A 103 -9.60 -12.89 11.05
N ALA A 104 -8.84 -12.25 11.94
CA ALA A 104 -8.55 -10.83 11.89
C ALA A 104 -7.81 -10.43 10.60
N VAL A 105 -6.74 -11.16 10.21
CA VAL A 105 -6.01 -10.89 8.96
C VAL A 105 -6.90 -11.11 7.73
N ARG A 106 -7.70 -12.19 7.70
CA ARG A 106 -8.63 -12.43 6.60
C ARG A 106 -9.71 -11.35 6.50
N SER A 107 -10.26 -10.93 7.64
CA SER A 107 -11.26 -9.87 7.70
C SER A 107 -10.66 -8.54 7.22
N ALA A 108 -9.49 -8.16 7.71
CA ALA A 108 -8.80 -6.94 7.30
C ALA A 108 -8.51 -6.94 5.80
N LEU A 109 -7.93 -8.02 5.25
CA LEU A 109 -7.69 -8.14 3.81
C LEU A 109 -9.00 -8.12 3.01
N GLY A 110 -10.05 -8.78 3.50
CA GLY A 110 -11.38 -8.75 2.86
C GLY A 110 -11.97 -7.34 2.81
N VAL A 111 -11.81 -6.56 3.89
CA VAL A 111 -12.23 -5.15 3.93
C VAL A 111 -11.39 -4.31 2.96
N LEU A 112 -10.07 -4.49 2.91
CA LEU A 112 -9.21 -3.77 1.97
C LEU A 112 -9.57 -4.07 0.51
N VAL A 113 -9.78 -5.33 0.17
CA VAL A 113 -10.21 -5.75 -1.17
C VAL A 113 -11.60 -5.22 -1.49
N GLY A 114 -12.55 -5.29 -0.55
CA GLY A 114 -13.90 -4.77 -0.73
C GLY A 114 -13.92 -3.26 -0.94
N LEU A 115 -13.18 -2.52 -0.13
CA LEU A 115 -13.05 -1.06 -0.28
C LEU A 115 -12.32 -0.70 -1.57
N GLY A 116 -11.29 -1.44 -1.93
CA GLY A 116 -10.60 -1.32 -3.21
C GLY A 116 -11.56 -1.51 -4.39
N ALA A 117 -12.36 -2.57 -4.38
CA ALA A 117 -13.36 -2.84 -5.41
C ALA A 117 -14.42 -1.73 -5.52
N VAL A 118 -14.93 -1.24 -4.38
CA VAL A 118 -15.86 -0.10 -4.35
C VAL A 118 -15.21 1.17 -4.92
N THR A 119 -13.94 1.41 -4.59
CA THR A 119 -13.18 2.57 -5.09
C THR A 119 -12.98 2.48 -6.60
N VAL A 120 -12.55 1.31 -7.10
CA VAL A 120 -12.37 1.07 -8.53
C VAL A 120 -13.70 1.21 -9.28
N ALA A 121 -14.78 0.64 -8.76
CA ALA A 121 -16.11 0.77 -9.36
C ALA A 121 -16.59 2.23 -9.36
N GLY A 122 -16.42 2.96 -8.24
CA GLY A 122 -16.75 4.38 -8.15
C GLY A 122 -15.96 5.22 -9.14
N VAL A 123 -14.66 4.98 -9.26
CA VAL A 123 -13.81 5.66 -10.24
C VAL A 123 -14.21 5.30 -11.66
N ALA A 124 -14.51 4.04 -11.96
CA ALA A 124 -14.95 3.64 -13.30
C ALA A 124 -16.27 4.33 -13.70
N LEU A 125 -17.20 4.52 -12.76
CA LEU A 125 -18.45 5.24 -13.00
C LEU A 125 -18.26 6.75 -13.17
N VAL A 126 -17.34 7.34 -12.42
CA VAL A 126 -17.08 8.79 -12.43
C VAL A 126 -16.05 9.19 -13.51
N ALA A 127 -15.24 8.25 -14.01
CA ALA A 127 -14.17 8.48 -14.97
C ALA A 127 -14.60 9.29 -16.21
N PRO A 128 -15.76 9.02 -16.84
CA PRO A 128 -16.24 9.83 -17.98
C PRO A 128 -16.53 11.29 -17.63
N LEU A 129 -16.78 11.60 -16.36
CA LEU A 129 -17.06 12.94 -15.85
C LEU A 129 -15.79 13.65 -15.36
N ALA A 130 -14.66 12.94 -15.21
CA ALA A 130 -13.43 13.49 -14.67
C ALA A 130 -12.90 14.73 -15.44
N PRO A 131 -12.94 14.79 -16.79
CA PRO A 131 -12.47 15.98 -17.51
C PRO A 131 -13.35 17.22 -17.29
N LEU A 132 -14.63 17.00 -16.98
CA LEU A 132 -15.61 18.06 -16.69
C LEU A 132 -15.47 18.58 -15.25
N LEU A 133 -15.18 17.69 -14.29
CA LEU A 133 -15.12 18.03 -12.87
C LEU A 133 -13.75 18.56 -12.43
N VAL A 134 -12.66 18.00 -12.96
CA VAL A 134 -11.29 18.26 -12.49
C VAL A 134 -10.47 19.03 -13.54
N GLY A 135 -10.82 18.89 -14.82
CA GLY A 135 -10.24 19.67 -15.91
C GLY A 135 -9.85 18.82 -17.12
N GLN A 136 -9.80 19.47 -18.29
CA GLN A 136 -9.58 18.82 -19.59
C GLN A 136 -8.23 18.11 -19.72
N ALA A 137 -7.27 18.39 -18.84
CA ALA A 137 -5.99 17.68 -18.79
C ALA A 137 -6.15 16.17 -18.49
N TYR A 138 -7.27 15.76 -17.89
CA TYR A 138 -7.58 14.35 -17.63
C TYR A 138 -8.21 13.62 -18.82
N ALA A 139 -8.65 14.33 -19.87
CA ALA A 139 -9.32 13.72 -21.02
C ALA A 139 -8.52 12.57 -21.69
N PRO A 140 -7.18 12.65 -21.83
CA PRO A 140 -6.39 11.56 -22.41
C PRO A 140 -6.31 10.31 -21.52
N VAL A 141 -6.42 10.46 -20.20
CA VAL A 141 -6.24 9.38 -19.21
C VAL A 141 -7.54 8.93 -18.56
N GLN A 142 -8.67 9.57 -18.87
CA GLN A 142 -9.97 9.27 -18.26
C GLN A 142 -10.33 7.78 -18.37
N GLY A 143 -10.08 7.16 -19.53
CA GLY A 143 -10.38 5.74 -19.77
C GLY A 143 -9.46 4.78 -19.01
N LEU A 144 -8.36 5.29 -18.44
CA LEU A 144 -7.38 4.54 -17.66
C LEU A 144 -7.47 4.83 -16.15
N LEU A 145 -8.29 5.80 -15.72
CA LEU A 145 -8.41 6.18 -14.30
C LEU A 145 -8.79 5.01 -13.39
N TRP A 146 -9.57 4.07 -13.90
CA TRP A 146 -9.91 2.85 -13.16
C TRP A 146 -8.70 1.93 -12.94
N LEU A 147 -7.74 1.88 -13.88
CA LEU A 147 -6.47 1.15 -13.71
C LEU A 147 -5.59 1.83 -12.67
N PHE A 148 -5.51 3.16 -12.66
CA PHE A 148 -4.81 3.90 -11.61
C PHE A 148 -5.44 3.67 -10.23
N ALA A 149 -6.78 3.67 -10.14
CA ALA A 149 -7.48 3.34 -8.90
C ALA A 149 -7.22 1.88 -8.47
N LEU A 150 -7.17 0.94 -9.43
CA LEU A 150 -6.88 -0.46 -9.18
C LEU A 150 -5.45 -0.65 -8.68
N ASP A 151 -4.47 0.04 -9.27
CA ASP A 151 -3.09 0.06 -8.81
C ASP A 151 -2.99 0.51 -7.35
N GLY A 152 -3.62 1.65 -7.03
CA GLY A 152 -3.65 2.19 -5.67
C GLY A 152 -4.29 1.21 -4.67
N ALA A 153 -5.39 0.56 -5.08
CA ALA A 153 -6.05 -0.46 -4.26
C ALA A 153 -5.15 -1.70 -4.04
N CYS A 154 -4.46 -2.18 -5.07
CA CYS A 154 -3.52 -3.30 -4.97
C CYS A 154 -2.34 -2.95 -4.04
N LEU A 155 -1.78 -1.76 -4.16
CA LEU A 155 -0.73 -1.25 -3.28
C LEU A 155 -1.20 -1.15 -1.82
N ALA A 156 -2.45 -0.74 -1.57
CA ALA A 156 -3.00 -0.68 -0.22
C ALA A 156 -3.18 -2.08 0.40
N VAL A 157 -3.66 -3.05 -0.39
CA VAL A 157 -3.73 -4.46 0.02
C VAL A 157 -2.32 -5.01 0.32
N LEU A 158 -1.36 -4.75 -0.56
CA LEU A 158 0.03 -5.15 -0.38
C LEU A 158 0.61 -4.55 0.90
N GLN A 159 0.38 -3.27 1.17
CA GLN A 159 0.82 -2.59 2.40
C GLN A 159 0.23 -3.27 3.64
N GLY A 160 -1.08 -3.55 3.66
CA GLY A 160 -1.72 -4.24 4.78
C GLY A 160 -1.19 -5.66 4.99
N ALA A 161 -0.98 -6.41 3.90
CA ALA A 161 -0.46 -7.77 3.95
C ALA A 161 1.00 -7.81 4.44
N LEU A 162 1.83 -6.86 3.99
CA LEU A 162 3.22 -6.72 4.43
C LEU A 162 3.33 -6.33 5.91
N LEU A 163 2.47 -5.44 6.40
CA LEU A 163 2.45 -5.08 7.82
C LEU A 163 2.10 -6.29 8.69
N SER A 164 1.09 -7.07 8.27
CA SER A 164 0.73 -8.34 8.92
C SER A 164 1.89 -9.34 8.91
N ALA A 165 2.66 -9.39 7.82
CA ALA A 165 3.83 -10.25 7.70
C ALA A 165 5.01 -9.84 8.61
N ILE A 166 5.27 -8.55 8.75
CA ILE A 166 6.30 -8.01 9.65
C ILE A 166 6.00 -8.38 11.09
N ALA A 167 4.74 -8.23 11.52
CA ALA A 167 4.30 -8.59 12.87
C ALA A 167 4.52 -10.08 13.21
N ARG A 168 4.72 -10.94 12.20
CA ARG A 168 4.95 -12.38 12.34
C ARG A 168 6.41 -12.79 12.03
N GLU A 169 7.33 -11.83 12.04
CA GLU A 169 8.78 -12.01 11.82
C GLU A 169 9.20 -12.66 10.50
N ARG A 170 8.37 -12.58 9.45
CA ARG A 170 8.65 -13.24 8.17
C ARG A 170 9.52 -12.40 7.24
N THR A 171 10.83 -12.54 7.40
CA THR A 171 11.85 -11.85 6.59
C THR A 171 11.73 -12.10 5.09
N ARG A 172 11.24 -13.29 4.69
CA ARG A 172 11.09 -13.67 3.28
C ARG A 172 10.06 -12.84 2.52
N LEU A 173 9.13 -12.17 3.21
CA LEU A 173 8.09 -11.36 2.57
C LEU A 173 8.58 -9.95 2.21
N ALA A 174 9.64 -9.46 2.86
CA ALA A 174 10.33 -8.25 2.41
C ALA A 174 11.01 -8.44 1.04
N LEU A 175 11.57 -9.64 0.80
CA LEU A 175 12.16 -9.99 -0.49
C LEU A 175 11.12 -10.01 -1.62
N ALA A 176 9.85 -10.32 -1.32
CA ALA A 176 8.79 -10.31 -2.32
C ALA A 176 8.50 -8.90 -2.84
N ALA A 177 8.52 -7.88 -1.96
CA ALA A 177 8.35 -6.48 -2.37
C ALA A 177 9.52 -5.99 -3.24
N TRP A 178 10.76 -6.33 -2.87
CA TRP A 178 11.93 -6.03 -3.68
C TRP A 178 11.94 -6.76 -5.02
N ALA A 179 11.52 -8.02 -5.06
CA ALA A 179 11.38 -8.78 -6.29
C ALA A 179 10.30 -8.18 -7.20
N ALA A 180 9.15 -7.77 -6.63
CA ALA A 180 8.10 -7.08 -7.38
C ALA A 180 8.62 -5.79 -8.01
N LEU A 181 9.38 -4.98 -7.25
CA LEU A 181 10.02 -3.77 -7.76
C LEU A 181 10.99 -4.06 -8.90
N ALA A 182 11.86 -5.06 -8.75
CA ALA A 182 12.81 -5.43 -9.79
C ALA A 182 12.09 -5.91 -11.06
N VAL A 183 11.06 -6.74 -10.92
CA VAL A 183 10.23 -7.22 -12.03
C VAL A 183 9.52 -6.06 -12.72
N GLU A 184 8.92 -5.15 -11.98
CA GLU A 184 8.25 -3.97 -12.53
C GLU A 184 9.21 -3.11 -13.35
N VAL A 185 10.36 -2.77 -12.79
CA VAL A 185 11.39 -1.97 -13.49
C VAL A 185 11.80 -2.66 -14.80
N VAL A 186 12.09 -3.96 -14.75
CA VAL A 186 12.51 -4.72 -15.94
C VAL A 186 11.40 -4.76 -16.98
N LEU A 187 10.15 -5.02 -16.58
CA LEU A 187 9.02 -5.10 -17.51
C LEU A 187 8.73 -3.73 -18.14
N ILE A 188 8.75 -2.66 -17.37
CA ILE A 188 8.52 -1.30 -17.89
C ILE A 188 9.62 -0.94 -18.89
N LEU A 189 10.90 -1.15 -18.54
CA LEU A 189 12.00 -0.82 -19.44
C LEU A 189 12.02 -1.68 -20.72
N ALA A 190 11.53 -2.92 -20.66
CA ALA A 190 11.52 -3.84 -21.79
C ALA A 190 10.30 -3.66 -22.71
N PHE A 191 9.14 -3.28 -22.16
CA PHE A 191 7.86 -3.38 -22.87
C PHE A 191 7.01 -2.11 -22.84
N ALA A 192 7.24 -1.15 -21.93
CA ALA A 192 6.38 0.02 -21.84
C ALA A 192 6.81 1.11 -22.85
N SER A 193 5.94 1.36 -23.82
CA SER A 193 6.06 2.47 -24.77
C SER A 193 4.85 3.41 -24.76
N THR A 194 3.80 3.05 -24.01
CA THR A 194 2.58 3.86 -23.86
C THR A 194 2.12 3.92 -22.41
N ILE A 195 1.29 4.92 -22.08
CA ILE A 195 0.67 5.09 -20.75
C ILE A 195 -0.09 3.81 -20.35
N GLU A 196 -0.86 3.23 -21.26
CA GLU A 196 -1.67 2.04 -21.02
C GLU A 196 -0.80 0.81 -20.71
N GLN A 197 0.28 0.60 -21.46
CA GLN A 197 1.22 -0.49 -21.18
C GLN A 197 1.89 -0.31 -19.83
N LEU A 198 2.32 0.91 -19.50
CA LEU A 198 3.00 1.21 -18.25
C LEU A 198 2.09 0.94 -17.04
N ILE A 199 0.88 1.50 -17.05
CA ILE A 199 -0.06 1.28 -15.93
C ILE A 199 -0.51 -0.18 -15.85
N SER A 200 -0.67 -0.87 -16.97
CA SER A 200 -1.04 -2.30 -16.98
C SER A 200 0.05 -3.16 -16.35
N ILE A 201 1.33 -2.85 -16.62
CA ILE A 201 2.47 -3.52 -15.99
C ILE A 201 2.47 -3.22 -14.49
N ALA A 202 2.36 -1.95 -14.09
CA ALA A 202 2.35 -1.53 -12.68
C ALA A 202 1.21 -2.19 -11.88
N VAL A 203 -0.02 -2.15 -12.42
CA VAL A 203 -1.18 -2.83 -11.84
C VAL A 203 -0.92 -4.34 -11.73
N GLY A 204 -0.40 -4.95 -12.80
CA GLY A 204 -0.12 -6.39 -12.84
C GLY A 204 0.89 -6.81 -11.78
N THR A 205 1.99 -6.07 -11.63
CA THR A 205 3.04 -6.35 -10.64
C THR A 205 2.54 -6.09 -9.22
N ALA A 206 1.83 -4.99 -8.98
CA ALA A 206 1.24 -4.67 -7.69
C ALA A 206 0.19 -5.71 -7.27
N ALA A 207 -0.70 -6.11 -8.19
CA ALA A 207 -1.73 -7.11 -7.94
C ALA A 207 -1.12 -8.49 -7.64
N LEU A 208 -0.12 -8.91 -8.41
CA LEU A 208 0.59 -10.17 -8.18
C LEU A 208 1.31 -10.16 -6.83
N ALA A 209 2.03 -9.09 -6.52
CA ALA A 209 2.69 -8.94 -5.23
C ALA A 209 1.70 -8.97 -4.08
N ALA A 210 0.59 -8.22 -4.19
CA ALA A 210 -0.48 -8.19 -3.20
C ALA A 210 -1.07 -9.59 -2.98
N ALA A 211 -1.35 -10.33 -4.05
CA ALA A 211 -1.88 -11.68 -3.99
C ALA A 211 -0.88 -12.65 -3.33
N VAL A 212 0.38 -12.66 -3.75
CA VAL A 212 1.43 -13.53 -3.22
C VAL A 212 1.64 -13.28 -1.72
N VAL A 213 1.77 -12.02 -1.32
CA VAL A 213 1.99 -11.66 0.09
C VAL A 213 0.74 -11.96 0.92
N SER A 214 -0.46 -11.67 0.42
CA SER A 214 -1.72 -11.98 1.11
C SER A 214 -1.89 -13.49 1.32
N VAL A 215 -1.67 -14.30 0.29
CA VAL A 215 -1.73 -15.77 0.39
C VAL A 215 -0.69 -16.28 1.39
N ALA A 216 0.54 -15.75 1.35
CA ALA A 216 1.57 -16.14 2.30
C ALA A 216 1.21 -15.75 3.74
N ALA A 217 0.63 -14.56 3.94
CA ALA A 217 0.17 -14.09 5.25
C ALA A 217 -0.95 -15.00 5.80
N LEU A 218 -1.94 -15.33 4.97
CA LEU A 218 -3.06 -16.21 5.32
C LEU A 218 -2.61 -17.64 5.63
N ARG A 219 -1.77 -18.25 4.78
CA ARG A 219 -1.22 -19.59 5.02
C ARG A 219 -0.41 -19.65 6.30
N GLY A 220 0.26 -18.55 6.64
CA GLY A 220 0.98 -18.47 7.89
C GLY A 220 0.13 -18.45 9.12
N ALA A 221 -1.03 -17.80 9.04
CA ALA A 221 -1.93 -17.68 10.16
C ALA A 221 -2.66 -19.02 10.45
N ALA A 222 -2.84 -19.87 9.42
CA ALA A 222 -3.45 -21.19 9.57
C ALA A 222 -2.51 -22.28 10.14
N GLY A 223 -1.19 -22.10 10.06
CA GLY A 223 -0.20 -23.10 10.46
C GLY A 223 0.37 -22.94 11.88
N ALA A 224 -0.15 -22.04 12.71
CA ALA A 224 0.25 -21.95 14.12
C ALA A 224 -0.56 -22.98 14.93
N PRO A 225 0.06 -24.02 15.52
CA PRO A 225 -0.64 -24.94 16.41
C PRO A 225 -1.11 -24.19 17.66
N GLU A 226 -2.34 -24.42 18.08
CA GLU A 226 -2.80 -24.04 19.42
C GLU A 226 -2.10 -24.97 20.42
N SER A 227 -1.18 -24.41 21.21
CA SER A 227 -0.49 -25.10 22.31
C SER A 227 -1.29 -24.99 23.59
#